data_AF-A0A931H836-F1
#
_entry.id   AF-A0A931H836-F1
#
_cell.length_a   1.000
_cell.length_b   1.000
_cell.length_c   1.000
_cell.angle_alpha   90.00
_cell.angle_beta   90.00
_cell.angle_gamma   90.00
#
_symmetry.space_group_name_H-M   'P 1'
#
loop_
_entity.id
_entity.type
_entity.pdbx_description
1 polymer ?
#
loop_
_entity_poly.entity_id
_entity_poly.type
_entity_poly.pdbx_seq_one_letter_code
_entity_poly.pdbx_strand_id
1 'polypeptide(L)'
;MKALQLSVLIPVFALAGFTASGLHAQTKKLVTRDELRACMNSEAELADRRKSFEGRSAKNKEEADAIRAEQAEMAEEQKTLGDDQRKIDRFGRKVKAHNVKVQAAKANADAFNADLEALNKGLLAHNEKCGGISYDPDDKEAILKEREAQKK
;
A
#
# COMPACT_ATOMS: atom_id res chain seq x y z
N MET A 1 46.96 -2.85 -0.30
CA MET A 1 46.30 -1.55 -0.51
C MET A 1 46.25 -1.30 -2.01
N LYS A 2 45.08 -1.43 -2.65
CA LYS A 2 44.92 -1.21 -4.09
C LYS A 2 43.71 -0.28 -4.25
N ALA A 3 43.98 0.96 -4.61
CA ALA A 3 42.97 1.97 -4.88
C ALA A 3 42.35 1.68 -6.26
N LEU A 4 41.05 1.39 -6.30
CA LEU A 4 40.28 1.43 -7.54
C LEU A 4 39.82 2.88 -7.77
N GLN A 5 40.38 3.51 -8.80
CA GLN A 5 39.86 4.75 -9.34
C GLN A 5 38.54 4.47 -10.06
N LEU A 6 37.47 5.10 -9.59
CA LEU A 6 36.15 5.08 -10.22
C LEU A 6 36.02 6.32 -11.12
N SER A 7 36.21 6.15 -12.42
CA SER A 7 35.97 7.19 -13.42
C SER A 7 34.47 7.42 -13.56
N VAL A 8 33.99 8.56 -13.06
CA VAL A 8 32.60 9.02 -13.22
C VAL A 8 32.50 9.76 -14.55
N LEU A 9 31.92 9.11 -15.56
CA LEU A 9 31.45 9.76 -16.79
C LEU A 9 30.02 10.23 -16.56
N ILE A 10 29.82 11.55 -16.46
CA ILE A 10 28.52 12.21 -16.38
C ILE A 10 28.03 12.45 -17.82
N PRO A 11 26.96 11.80 -18.30
CA PRO A 11 26.33 12.21 -19.55
C PRO A 11 25.43 13.43 -19.28
N VAL A 12 25.81 14.56 -19.87
CA VAL A 12 24.96 15.75 -20.04
C VAL A 12 23.89 15.40 -21.07
N PHE A 13 22.71 14.97 -20.61
CA PHE A 13 21.54 14.83 -21.47
C PHE A 13 20.79 16.17 -21.56
N ALA A 14 20.75 16.70 -22.76
CA ALA A 14 20.05 17.92 -23.13
C ALA A 14 18.54 17.83 -22.87
N LEU A 15 18.02 18.79 -22.11
CA LEU A 15 16.59 19.10 -22.02
C LEU A 15 16.10 19.70 -23.35
N ALA A 16 15.28 18.99 -24.11
CA ALA A 16 14.39 19.59 -25.10
C ALA A 16 13.26 18.60 -25.46
N GLY A 17 12.12 18.72 -24.77
CA GLY A 17 10.97 17.86 -25.00
C GLY A 17 9.76 18.30 -24.20
N PHE A 18 9.35 19.56 -24.33
CA PHE A 18 8.04 20.02 -23.86
C PHE A 18 6.98 19.45 -24.83
N THR A 19 6.56 18.21 -24.59
CA THR A 19 5.39 17.66 -25.28
C THR A 19 4.16 18.38 -24.75
N ALA A 20 3.51 19.13 -25.64
CA ALA A 20 2.21 19.74 -25.40
C ALA A 20 1.22 18.66 -24.96
N SER A 21 0.97 18.60 -23.65
CA SER A 21 -0.13 17.82 -23.10
C SER A 21 -1.41 18.52 -23.55
N GLY A 22 -2.14 17.89 -24.46
CA GLY A 22 -3.42 18.39 -24.93
C GLY A 22 -4.33 18.69 -23.74
N LEU A 23 -4.66 19.98 -23.58
CA LEU A 23 -5.77 20.45 -22.75
C LEU A 23 -7.05 19.82 -23.31
N HIS A 24 -7.36 18.60 -22.88
CA HIS A 24 -8.73 18.10 -22.95
C HIS A 24 -9.52 19.01 -22.02
N ALA A 25 -10.17 20.03 -22.59
CA ALA A 25 -11.19 20.79 -21.90
C ALA A 25 -12.33 19.81 -21.62
N GLN A 26 -12.23 19.09 -20.50
CA GLN A 26 -13.30 18.23 -20.03
C GLN A 26 -14.48 19.16 -19.73
N THR A 27 -15.52 19.04 -20.54
CA THR A 27 -16.79 19.70 -20.29
C THR A 27 -17.26 19.24 -18.92
N LYS A 28 -17.29 20.18 -17.97
CA LYS A 28 -17.65 19.89 -16.58
C LYS A 28 -19.05 19.27 -16.56
N LYS A 29 -19.15 17.98 -16.24
CA LYS A 29 -20.43 17.28 -16.11
C LYS A 29 -21.14 17.81 -14.87
N LEU A 30 -22.28 18.48 -15.04
CA LEU A 30 -23.15 18.81 -13.91
C LEU A 30 -23.82 17.51 -13.44
N VAL A 31 -23.63 17.15 -12.18
CA VAL A 31 -24.21 15.94 -11.59
C VAL A 31 -25.43 16.28 -10.76
N THR A 32 -26.31 15.30 -10.61
CA THR A 32 -27.46 15.37 -9.70
C THR A 32 -27.03 15.26 -8.24
N ARG A 33 -27.89 15.70 -7.32
CA ARG A 33 -27.69 15.52 -5.87
C ARG A 33 -27.38 14.08 -5.47
N ASP A 34 -28.05 13.10 -6.08
CA ASP A 34 -27.85 11.69 -5.77
C ASP A 34 -26.48 11.18 -6.26
N GLU A 35 -26.07 11.59 -7.47
CA GLU A 35 -24.72 11.31 -7.98
C GLU A 35 -23.64 11.99 -7.11
N LEU A 36 -23.86 13.23 -6.68
CA LEU A 36 -22.97 13.93 -5.76
C LEU A 36 -22.86 13.17 -4.42
N ARG A 37 -23.99 12.71 -3.86
CA ARG A 37 -24.00 11.92 -2.62
C ARG A 37 -23.21 10.63 -2.79
N ALA A 38 -23.38 9.93 -3.91
CA ALA A 38 -22.61 8.73 -4.22
C ALA A 38 -21.11 9.01 -4.33
N CYS A 39 -20.71 10.09 -5.01
CA CYS A 39 -19.32 10.51 -5.11
C CYS A 39 -18.71 10.81 -3.73
N MET A 40 -19.39 11.61 -2.91
CA MET A 40 -18.95 11.92 -1.55
C MET A 40 -18.91 10.69 -0.63
N ASN A 41 -19.76 9.67 -0.85
CA ASN A 41 -19.74 8.43 -0.07
C ASN A 41 -18.51 7.60 -0.46
N SER A 42 -18.29 7.41 -1.75
CA SER A 42 -17.14 6.66 -2.25
C SER A 42 -15.81 7.30 -1.87
N GLU A 43 -15.71 8.64 -1.82
CA GLU A 43 -14.52 9.34 -1.34
C GLU A 43 -14.23 9.04 0.14
N ALA A 44 -15.26 9.05 0.99
CA ALA A 44 -15.13 8.72 2.41
C ALA A 44 -14.69 7.26 2.60
N GLU A 45 -15.31 6.31 1.89
CA GLU A 45 -14.92 4.91 1.92
C GLU A 45 -13.47 4.70 1.47
N LEU A 46 -13.04 5.37 0.39
CA LEU A 46 -11.66 5.31 -0.09
C LEU A 46 -10.68 5.91 0.92
N ALA A 47 -11.05 6.99 1.60
CA ALA A 47 -10.24 7.60 2.66
C ALA A 47 -10.08 6.67 3.86
N ASP A 48 -11.16 6.02 4.30
CA ASP A 48 -11.13 5.07 5.41
C ASP A 48 -10.29 3.83 5.06
N ARG A 49 -10.42 3.33 3.81
CA ARG A 49 -9.56 2.24 3.31
C ARG A 49 -8.08 2.64 3.36
N ARG A 50 -7.69 3.83 2.89
CA ARG A 50 -6.30 4.31 2.96
C ARG A 50 -5.75 4.32 4.39
N LYS A 51 -6.52 4.84 5.36
CA LYS A 51 -6.11 4.83 6.78
C LYS A 51 -5.91 3.40 7.31
N SER A 52 -6.79 2.48 6.95
CA SER A 52 -6.64 1.06 7.30
C SER A 52 -5.37 0.45 6.72
N PHE A 53 -4.99 0.82 5.49
CA PHE A 53 -3.74 0.36 4.87
C PHE A 53 -2.48 0.85 5.56
N GLU A 54 -2.45 2.10 6.04
CA GLU A 54 -1.30 2.64 6.78
C GLU A 54 -1.03 1.80 8.03
N GLY A 55 -2.07 1.49 8.80
CA GLY A 55 -1.96 0.65 10.00
C GLY A 55 -1.52 -0.78 9.69
N ARG A 56 -2.03 -1.37 8.60
CA ARG A 56 -1.63 -2.73 8.17
C ARG A 56 -0.21 -2.76 7.62
N SER A 57 0.21 -1.72 6.91
CA SER A 57 1.57 -1.62 6.35
C SER A 57 2.62 -1.60 7.46
N ALA A 58 2.39 -0.83 8.53
CA ALA A 58 3.26 -0.81 9.70
C ALA A 58 3.39 -2.20 10.34
N LYS A 59 2.26 -2.89 10.58
CA LYS A 59 2.25 -4.26 11.14
C LYS A 59 2.97 -5.27 10.26
N ASN A 60 2.75 -5.23 8.94
CA ASN A 60 3.43 -6.13 8.01
C ASN A 60 4.95 -5.89 8.00
N LYS A 61 5.39 -4.63 8.14
CA LYS A 61 6.81 -4.28 8.27
C LYS A 61 7.40 -4.84 9.56
N GLU A 62 6.73 -4.65 10.69
CA GLU A 62 7.14 -5.19 11.99
C GLU A 62 7.26 -6.73 11.97
N GLU A 63 6.26 -7.41 11.40
CA GLU A 63 6.28 -8.87 11.23
C GLU A 63 7.47 -9.33 10.36
N ALA A 64 7.72 -8.65 9.25
CA ALA A 64 8.84 -8.96 8.37
C ALA A 64 10.20 -8.70 9.03
N ASP A 65 10.32 -7.65 9.84
CA ASP A 65 11.54 -7.33 10.60
C ASP A 65 11.78 -8.38 11.69
N ALA A 66 10.74 -8.81 12.40
CA ALA A 66 10.81 -9.88 13.42
C ALA A 66 11.21 -11.23 12.81
N ILE A 67 10.66 -11.60 11.64
CA ILE A 67 11.05 -12.82 10.92
C ILE A 67 12.52 -12.76 10.52
N ARG A 68 13.01 -11.63 10.01
CA ARG A 68 14.42 -11.46 9.64
C ARG A 68 15.35 -11.58 10.85
N ALA A 69 14.94 -11.04 12.00
CA ALA A 69 15.69 -11.20 13.25
C ALA A 69 15.75 -12.67 13.71
N GLU A 70 14.62 -13.37 13.73
CA GLU A 70 14.57 -14.80 14.08
C GLU A 70 15.41 -15.66 13.11
N GLN A 71 15.41 -15.33 11.82
CA GLN A 71 16.25 -16.00 10.83
C GLN A 71 17.74 -15.81 11.11
N ALA A 72 18.16 -14.60 11.51
CA ALA A 72 19.56 -14.32 11.86
C ALA A 72 19.99 -15.08 13.13
N GLU A 73 19.14 -15.11 14.17
CA GLU A 73 19.39 -15.90 15.38
C GLU A 73 19.52 -17.39 15.08
N MET A 74 18.63 -17.92 14.22
CA MET A 74 18.70 -19.32 13.80
C MET A 74 19.97 -19.63 13.00
N ALA A 75 20.45 -18.70 12.18
CA ALA A 75 21.69 -18.87 11.45
C ALA A 75 22.92 -18.95 12.39
N GLU A 76 22.92 -18.18 13.49
CA GLU A 76 23.97 -18.29 14.51
C GLU A 76 23.84 -19.59 15.33
N GLU A 77 22.63 -19.99 15.74
CA GLU A 77 22.40 -21.25 16.45
C GLU A 77 22.85 -22.45 15.61
N GLN A 78 22.59 -22.43 14.30
CA GLN A 78 22.99 -23.47 13.36
C GLN A 78 24.51 -23.74 13.38
N LYS A 79 25.33 -22.70 13.53
CA LYS A 79 26.80 -22.83 13.60
C LYS A 79 27.29 -23.58 14.85
N THR A 80 26.46 -23.67 15.89
CA THR A 80 26.82 -24.22 17.21
C THR A 80 26.22 -25.60 17.51
N LEU A 81 25.49 -26.20 16.55
CA LEU A 81 24.77 -27.47 16.77
C LEU A 81 25.72 -28.64 17.08
N GLY A 82 26.85 -28.73 16.38
CA GLY A 82 27.73 -29.90 16.44
C GLY A 82 27.00 -31.21 16.07
N ASP A 83 27.49 -32.34 16.57
CA ASP A 83 26.90 -33.67 16.33
C ASP A 83 25.89 -34.11 17.42
N ASP A 84 25.45 -33.17 18.28
CA ASP A 84 24.48 -33.46 19.34
C ASP A 84 23.07 -33.59 18.75
N GLN A 85 22.61 -34.84 18.61
CA GLN A 85 21.28 -35.15 18.06
C GLN A 85 20.14 -34.40 18.77
N ARG A 86 20.23 -34.18 20.09
CA ARG A 86 19.17 -33.47 20.83
C ARG A 86 19.09 -32.00 20.42
N LYS A 87 20.24 -31.36 20.17
CA LYS A 87 20.30 -29.98 19.68
C LYS A 87 19.77 -29.90 18.25
N ILE A 88 20.16 -30.84 17.39
CA ILE A 88 19.67 -30.94 16.01
C ILE A 88 18.14 -31.07 15.99
N ASP A 89 17.57 -31.97 16.79
CA ASP A 89 16.11 -32.17 16.86
C ASP A 89 15.38 -30.91 17.35
N ARG A 90 15.94 -30.23 18.36
CA ARG A 90 15.38 -28.97 18.87
C ARG A 90 15.42 -27.87 17.82
N PHE A 91 16.54 -27.72 17.12
CA PHE A 91 16.68 -26.76 16.03
C PHE A 91 15.72 -27.08 14.87
N GLY A 92 15.58 -28.36 14.51
CA GLY A 92 14.60 -28.80 13.51
C GLY A 92 13.17 -28.41 13.86
N ARG A 93 12.76 -28.48 15.14
CA ARG A 93 11.45 -27.98 15.59
C ARG A 93 11.34 -26.45 15.45
N LYS A 94 12.39 -25.71 15.79
CA LYS A 94 12.42 -24.24 15.59
C LYS A 94 12.28 -23.87 14.12
N VAL A 95 13.04 -24.51 13.23
CA VAL A 95 12.95 -24.29 11.77
C VAL A 95 11.53 -24.53 11.27
N LYS A 96 10.88 -25.62 11.70
CA LYS A 96 9.47 -25.89 11.34
C LYS A 96 8.54 -24.78 11.80
N ALA A 97 8.66 -24.34 13.06
CA ALA A 97 7.85 -23.25 13.60
C ALA A 97 8.10 -21.92 12.85
N HIS A 98 9.36 -21.58 12.56
CA HIS A 98 9.71 -20.40 11.79
C HIS A 98 9.14 -20.45 10.36
N ASN A 99 9.23 -21.60 9.69
CA ASN A 99 8.65 -21.78 8.35
C ASN A 99 7.13 -21.55 8.34
N VAL A 100 6.42 -21.97 9.39
CA VAL A 100 4.98 -21.67 9.53
C VAL A 100 4.73 -20.17 9.64
N LYS A 101 5.54 -19.45 10.43
CA LYS A 101 5.44 -17.97 10.53
C LYS A 101 5.73 -17.29 9.19
N VAL A 102 6.77 -17.72 8.49
CA VAL A 102 7.11 -17.18 7.16
C VAL A 102 5.96 -17.39 6.16
N GLN A 103 5.33 -18.57 6.17
CA GLN A 103 4.18 -18.84 5.30
C GLN A 103 2.97 -17.95 5.67
N ALA A 104 2.69 -17.76 6.96
CA ALA A 104 1.63 -16.88 7.42
C ALA A 104 1.89 -15.41 7.01
N ALA A 105 3.10 -14.91 7.24
CA ALA A 105 3.50 -13.57 6.83
C ALA A 105 3.43 -13.37 5.31
N LYS A 106 3.82 -14.39 4.54
CA LYS A 106 3.66 -14.38 3.09
C LYS A 106 2.19 -14.26 2.68
N ALA A 107 1.30 -15.07 3.27
CA ALA A 107 -0.13 -15.00 2.99
C ALA A 107 -0.71 -13.61 3.37
N ASN A 108 -0.28 -13.03 4.49
CA ASN A 108 -0.68 -11.68 4.91
C ASN A 108 -0.20 -10.61 3.91
N ALA A 109 1.02 -10.72 3.40
CA ALA A 109 1.57 -9.82 2.40
C ALA A 109 0.83 -9.96 1.05
N ASP A 110 0.55 -11.18 0.62
CA ASP A 110 -0.19 -11.45 -0.63
C ASP A 110 -1.62 -10.88 -0.54
N ALA A 111 -2.31 -11.06 0.61
CA ALA A 111 -3.62 -10.46 0.86
C ALA A 111 -3.58 -8.92 0.88
N PHE A 112 -2.57 -8.33 1.54
CA PHE A 112 -2.37 -6.89 1.56
C PHE A 112 -2.14 -6.31 0.15
N ASN A 113 -1.38 -7.01 -0.70
CA ASN A 113 -1.14 -6.60 -2.08
C ASN A 113 -2.43 -6.66 -2.92
N ALA A 114 -3.22 -7.72 -2.77
CA ALA A 114 -4.52 -7.82 -3.44
C ALA A 114 -5.46 -6.67 -3.03
N ASP A 115 -5.47 -6.32 -1.74
CA ASP A 115 -6.25 -5.21 -1.23
C ASP A 115 -5.78 -3.85 -1.77
N LEU A 116 -4.46 -3.64 -1.93
CA LEU A 116 -3.90 -2.45 -2.57
C LEU A 116 -4.30 -2.34 -4.04
N GLU A 117 -4.28 -3.45 -4.78
CA GLU A 117 -4.76 -3.49 -6.16
C GLU A 117 -6.24 -3.11 -6.24
N ALA A 118 -7.06 -3.66 -5.34
CA ALA A 118 -8.48 -3.31 -5.24
C ALA A 118 -8.70 -1.83 -4.85
N LEU A 119 -7.84 -1.24 -4.02
CA LEU A 119 -7.88 0.18 -3.69
C LEU A 119 -7.57 1.02 -4.93
N ASN A 120 -6.51 0.68 -5.67
CA ASN A 120 -6.14 1.38 -6.89
C ASN A 120 -7.24 1.32 -7.96
N LYS A 121 -7.85 0.15 -8.17
CA LYS A 121 -9.03 0.01 -9.05
C LYS A 121 -10.19 0.88 -8.58
N GLY A 122 -10.46 0.92 -7.28
CA GLY A 122 -11.49 1.79 -6.69
C GLY A 122 -11.21 3.27 -6.91
N LEU A 123 -9.95 3.71 -6.79
CA LEU A 123 -9.54 5.09 -7.06
C LEU A 123 -9.73 5.47 -8.52
N LEU A 124 -9.34 4.59 -9.46
CA LEU A 124 -9.56 4.81 -10.89
C LEU A 124 -11.06 4.92 -11.21
N ALA A 125 -11.87 3.99 -10.70
CA ALA A 125 -13.32 4.01 -10.89
C ALA A 125 -13.99 5.25 -10.27
N HIS A 126 -13.50 5.72 -9.12
CA HIS A 126 -13.95 6.98 -8.53
C HIS A 126 -13.57 8.18 -9.41
N ASN A 127 -12.31 8.25 -9.85
CA ASN A 127 -11.85 9.35 -10.70
C ASN A 127 -12.59 9.40 -12.04
N GLU A 128 -12.91 8.25 -12.63
CA GLU A 128 -13.69 8.18 -13.87
C GLU A 128 -15.11 8.74 -13.70
N LYS A 129 -15.76 8.46 -12.57
CA LYS A 129 -17.16 8.85 -12.31
C LYS A 129 -17.31 10.24 -11.71
N CYS A 130 -16.38 10.60 -10.83
CA CYS A 130 -16.47 11.77 -9.95
C CYS A 130 -15.38 12.81 -10.25
N GLY A 131 -14.39 12.49 -11.08
CA GLY A 131 -13.37 13.44 -11.51
C GLY A 131 -13.97 14.53 -12.40
N GLY A 132 -13.69 15.79 -12.08
CA GLY A 132 -14.10 16.93 -12.91
C GLY A 132 -15.60 17.24 -12.92
N ILE A 133 -16.40 16.62 -12.04
CA ILE A 133 -17.82 16.93 -11.92
C ILE A 133 -18.04 18.37 -11.43
N SER A 134 -19.16 18.96 -11.82
CA SER A 134 -19.72 20.16 -11.22
C SER A 134 -21.02 19.81 -10.53
N TYR A 135 -21.37 20.57 -9.50
CA TYR A 135 -22.57 20.35 -8.72
C TYR A 135 -23.10 21.69 -8.19
N ASP A 136 -24.36 21.69 -7.80
CA ASP A 136 -24.97 22.82 -7.11
C ASP A 136 -24.46 22.90 -5.65
N PRO A 137 -23.94 24.05 -5.18
CA PRO A 137 -23.57 24.23 -3.78
C PRO A 137 -24.69 23.90 -2.78
N ASP A 138 -25.95 24.17 -3.14
CA ASP A 138 -27.11 23.92 -2.27
C ASP A 138 -27.32 22.42 -2.06
N ASP A 139 -27.10 21.62 -3.12
CA ASP A 139 -27.16 20.15 -3.05
C ASP A 139 -26.09 19.60 -2.10
N LYS A 140 -24.87 20.14 -2.14
CA LYS A 140 -23.78 19.77 -1.24
C LYS A 140 -24.12 20.11 0.21
N GLU A 141 -24.59 21.33 0.47
CA GLU A 141 -24.97 21.75 1.82
C GLU A 141 -26.07 20.84 2.39
N ALA A 142 -27.08 20.53 1.57
CA ALA A 142 -28.17 19.66 1.98
C ALA A 142 -27.69 18.23 2.27
N ILE A 143 -26.76 17.67 1.49
CA ILE A 143 -26.12 16.36 1.78
C ILE A 143 -25.31 16.40 3.08
N LEU A 144 -24.58 17.49 3.35
CA LEU A 144 -23.81 17.63 4.59
C LEU A 144 -24.73 17.67 5.82
N LYS A 145 -25.83 18.42 5.75
CA LYS A 145 -26.86 18.44 6.81
C LYS A 145 -27.48 17.07 7.05
N GLU A 146 -27.80 16.32 5.99
CA GLU A 146 -28.29 14.94 6.09
C GLU A 146 -27.30 14.03 6.83
N ARG A 147 -26.00 14.13 6.49
CA ARG A 147 -24.94 13.33 7.12
C ARG A 147 -24.72 13.69 8.58
N GLU A 148 -24.83 14.96 8.95
CA GLU A 148 -24.74 15.39 10.36
C GLU A 148 -25.93 14.89 11.17
N ALA A 149 -27.13 14.92 10.61
CA ALA A 149 -28.32 14.39 11.26
C ALA A 149 -28.24 12.87 11.50
N GLN A 150 -27.61 12.12 10.59
CA GLN A 150 -27.41 10.67 10.72
C GLN A 150 -26.35 10.26 11.77
N LYS A 151 -25.54 11.20 12.25
CA LYS A 151 -24.51 10.93 13.29
C LYS A 151 -25.04 11.06 14.72
N LYS A 152 -26.27 11.53 14.90
CA LYS A 152 -26.94 11.66 16.20
C LYS A 152 -27.76 10.42 16.51
#